data_AF-A0A4Y2KFF8-F1
#
_entry.id   AF-A0A4Y2KFF8-F1
#
_cell.length_a   1.000
_cell.length_b   1.000
_cell.length_c   1.000
_cell.angle_alpha   90.00
_cell.angle_beta   90.00
_cell.angle_gamma   90.00
#
_symmetry.space_group_name_H-M   'P 1'
#
loop_
_entity.id
_entity.type
_entity.pdbx_description
1 polymer ?
#
loop_
_entity_poly.entity_id
_entity_poly.type
_entity_poly.pdbx_seq_one_letter_code
_entity_poly.pdbx_strand_id
1 'polypeptide(L)'
;MSEKDYAPLSTYCVRALNDKLYEKRKTAALEIEKMVKDFQRVGETGEIRKLLRVLGQDFTLSQNVNSRKGGLIGLAAMSVALGKDTSLFVDDLVQPVLSCFNDQDTRVRYYACETLYNIIKVARGSVLPFFPEIFDALSRLSADPDQNVKNGSELVDRLLKDIVAESSSFDLPAFIPLLRERICSKNPFTRQFIISWVSSLDSVADINMIVFLPEILDGLFVILGDPLAEIRKMCESVLGEFLRSIIENPKRVNFNDMVNILTIHANSTEELVQFTALTWLKEFVRLAGCSLLPYASGILTAVLPNLAQDTESRRSIL
;
A
#
# COMPACT_ATOMS: atom_id res chain seq x y z
N MET A 1 0.79 -13.16 41.38
CA MET A 1 0.27 -12.69 40.08
C MET A 1 -1.21 -12.97 40.09
N SER A 2 -2.09 -11.96 40.06
CA SER A 2 -3.52 -12.22 39.94
C SER A 2 -3.74 -13.03 38.66
N GLU A 3 -4.41 -14.18 38.74
CA GLU A 3 -4.82 -14.91 37.54
C GLU A 3 -5.70 -13.94 36.74
N LYS A 4 -5.15 -13.39 35.65
CA LYS A 4 -5.97 -12.64 34.68
C LYS A 4 -7.06 -13.61 34.23
N ASP A 5 -8.30 -13.18 34.38
CA ASP A 5 -9.42 -13.92 33.82
C ASP A 5 -9.36 -13.80 32.29
N TYR A 6 -9.12 -14.93 31.63
CA TYR A 6 -9.05 -15.02 30.17
C TYR A 6 -10.35 -15.57 29.57
N ALA A 7 -11.43 -15.66 30.36
CA ALA A 7 -12.73 -16.06 29.85
C ALA A 7 -13.10 -15.23 28.59
N PRO A 8 -13.65 -15.87 27.55
CA PRO A 8 -14.17 -17.25 27.53
C PRO A 8 -13.14 -18.34 27.21
N LEU A 9 -11.84 -18.02 27.07
CA LEU A 9 -10.82 -19.02 26.80
C LEU A 9 -10.63 -19.97 27.99
N SER A 10 -10.54 -21.27 27.68
CA SER A 10 -10.16 -22.27 28.68
C SER A 10 -8.70 -22.10 29.08
N THR A 11 -8.34 -22.53 30.29
CA THR A 11 -6.94 -22.52 30.76
C THR A 11 -6.02 -23.34 29.87
N TYR A 12 -6.52 -24.42 29.26
CA TYR A 12 -5.78 -25.20 28.27
C TYR A 12 -5.51 -24.41 27.00
N CYS A 13 -6.54 -23.75 26.46
CA CYS A 13 -6.42 -22.92 25.26
C CYS A 13 -5.41 -21.77 25.48
N VAL A 14 -5.50 -21.07 26.62
CA VAL A 14 -4.54 -20.02 27.01
C VAL A 14 -3.12 -20.55 27.05
N ARG A 15 -2.89 -21.72 27.67
CA ARG A 15 -1.55 -22.34 27.72
C ARG A 15 -1.05 -22.71 26.33
N ALA A 16 -1.90 -23.25 25.47
CA ALA A 16 -1.56 -23.67 24.13
C ALA A 16 -1.23 -22.47 23.21
N LEU A 17 -1.97 -21.35 23.31
CA LEU A 17 -1.65 -20.10 22.63
C LEU A 17 -0.31 -19.50 23.06
N ASN A 18 0.07 -19.69 24.32
CA ASN A 18 1.35 -19.23 24.87
C ASN A 18 2.53 -20.19 24.60
N ASP A 19 2.26 -21.36 24.02
CA ASP A 19 3.30 -22.35 23.77
C ASP A 19 4.31 -21.85 22.72
N LYS A 20 5.54 -22.36 22.78
CA LYS A 20 6.61 -22.03 21.83
C LYS A 20 6.39 -22.69 20.47
N LEU A 21 5.77 -23.87 20.45
CA LEU A 21 5.51 -24.65 19.23
C LEU A 21 4.30 -24.11 18.47
N TYR A 22 4.48 -23.90 17.17
CA TYR A 22 3.42 -23.42 16.29
C TYR A 22 2.20 -24.36 16.24
N GLU A 23 2.43 -25.67 16.15
CA GLU A 23 1.34 -26.66 16.07
C GLU A 23 0.41 -26.61 17.29
N LYS A 24 0.93 -26.34 18.49
CA LYS A 24 0.08 -26.19 19.68
C LYS A 24 -0.76 -24.93 19.65
N ARG A 25 -0.20 -23.81 19.17
CA ARG A 25 -0.96 -22.57 18.94
C ARG A 25 -2.06 -22.78 17.90
N LYS A 26 -1.77 -23.54 16.84
CA LYS A 26 -2.73 -23.90 15.80
C LYS A 26 -3.89 -24.75 16.35
N THR A 27 -3.62 -25.73 17.22
CA THR A 27 -4.69 -26.49 17.89
C THR A 27 -5.60 -25.57 18.71
N ALA A 28 -5.04 -24.63 19.46
CA ALA A 28 -5.82 -23.64 20.20
C ALA A 28 -6.65 -22.73 19.26
N ALA A 29 -6.10 -22.36 18.11
CA ALA A 29 -6.81 -21.59 17.08
C ALA A 29 -8.05 -22.32 16.56
N LEU A 30 -7.98 -23.64 16.34
CA LEU A 30 -9.12 -24.46 15.93
C LEU A 30 -10.21 -24.53 17.02
N GLU A 31 -9.81 -24.56 18.29
CA GLU A 31 -10.77 -24.46 19.41
C GLU A 31 -11.48 -23.10 19.43
N ILE A 32 -10.73 -22.01 19.22
CA ILE A 32 -11.28 -20.64 19.10
C ILE A 32 -12.25 -20.57 17.93
N GLU A 33 -11.90 -21.13 16.78
CA GLU A 33 -12.77 -21.12 15.59
C GLU A 33 -14.11 -21.81 15.88
N LYS A 34 -14.07 -22.97 16.55
CA LYS A 34 -15.27 -23.69 16.98
C LYS A 34 -16.10 -22.86 17.97
N MET A 35 -15.45 -22.28 18.97
CA MET A 35 -16.08 -21.45 20.00
C MET A 35 -16.81 -20.24 19.39
N VAL A 36 -16.18 -19.52 18.46
CA VAL A 36 -16.79 -18.36 17.78
C VAL A 36 -17.99 -18.78 16.94
N LYS A 37 -17.91 -19.91 16.22
CA LYS A 37 -19.05 -20.45 15.47
C LYS A 37 -20.23 -20.81 16.40
N ASP A 38 -19.95 -21.37 17.57
CA ASP A 38 -20.99 -21.68 18.54
C ASP A 38 -21.61 -20.41 19.14
N PHE A 39 -20.82 -19.38 19.45
CA PHE A 39 -21.35 -18.07 19.87
C PHE A 39 -22.18 -17.39 18.78
N GLN A 40 -21.77 -17.44 17.51
CA GLN A 40 -22.56 -16.93 16.39
C GLN A 40 -23.92 -17.64 16.27
N ARG A 41 -23.95 -18.97 16.40
CA ARG A 41 -25.19 -19.76 16.32
C ARG A 41 -26.20 -19.38 17.40
N VAL A 42 -25.72 -19.06 18.60
CA VAL A 42 -26.56 -18.71 19.76
C VAL A 42 -26.86 -17.20 19.79
N GLY A 43 -26.14 -16.38 19.03
CA GLY A 43 -26.29 -14.92 19.01
C GLY A 43 -25.54 -14.21 20.15
N GLU A 44 -24.58 -14.88 20.79
CA GLU A 44 -23.78 -14.38 21.92
C GLU A 44 -22.66 -13.42 21.45
N THR A 45 -23.06 -12.32 20.84
CA THR A 45 -22.12 -11.29 20.35
C THR A 45 -21.27 -10.67 21.47
N GLY A 46 -21.77 -10.68 22.72
CA GLY A 46 -21.01 -10.23 23.90
C GLY A 46 -19.78 -11.10 24.16
N GLU A 47 -19.91 -12.42 24.03
CA GLU A 47 -18.78 -13.34 24.22
C GLU A 47 -17.74 -13.23 23.10
N ILE A 48 -18.20 -12.97 21.86
CA ILE A 48 -17.30 -12.68 20.73
C ILE A 48 -16.46 -11.42 21.02
N ARG A 49 -17.08 -10.33 21.51
CA ARG A 49 -16.35 -9.10 21.87
C ARG A 49 -15.39 -9.31 23.03
N LYS A 50 -15.78 -10.09 24.06
CA LYS A 50 -14.87 -10.44 25.15
C LYS A 50 -13.65 -11.19 24.63
N LEU A 51 -13.86 -12.16 23.73
CA LEU A 51 -12.79 -12.94 23.14
C LEU A 51 -11.85 -12.08 22.27
N LEU A 52 -12.41 -11.18 21.45
CA LEU A 52 -11.64 -10.18 20.70
C LEU A 52 -10.78 -9.33 21.63
N ARG A 53 -11.34 -8.86 22.75
CA ARG A 53 -10.60 -8.07 23.73
C ARG A 53 -9.45 -8.86 24.35
N VAL A 54 -9.69 -10.10 24.77
CA VAL A 54 -8.65 -10.96 25.34
C VAL A 54 -7.51 -11.17 24.34
N LEU A 55 -7.82 -11.57 23.11
CA LEU A 55 -6.80 -11.83 22.10
C LEU A 55 -6.11 -10.55 21.61
N GLY A 56 -6.88 -9.49 21.37
CA GLY A 56 -6.43 -8.23 20.79
C GLY A 56 -5.85 -7.20 21.78
N GLN A 57 -6.03 -7.39 23.09
CA GLN A 57 -5.43 -6.51 24.10
C GLN A 57 -4.51 -7.29 25.05
N ASP A 58 -4.99 -8.40 25.63
CA ASP A 58 -4.19 -9.13 26.62
C ASP A 58 -3.06 -9.96 25.99
N PHE A 59 -3.27 -10.50 24.78
CA PHE A 59 -2.26 -11.32 24.10
C PHE A 59 -1.35 -10.50 23.18
N THR A 60 -1.89 -9.76 22.21
CA THR A 60 -1.11 -9.00 21.21
C THR A 60 -0.26 -7.88 21.81
N LEU A 61 -0.66 -7.29 22.94
CA LEU A 61 0.11 -6.25 23.65
C LEU A 61 0.94 -6.81 24.83
N SER A 62 0.98 -8.14 24.99
CA SER A 62 1.74 -8.79 26.05
C SER A 62 3.25 -8.59 25.87
N GLN A 63 3.98 -8.50 26.99
CA GLN A 63 5.44 -8.54 26.99
C GLN A 63 6.00 -9.89 26.51
N ASN A 64 5.23 -10.97 26.66
CA ASN A 64 5.63 -12.30 26.19
C ASN A 64 5.37 -12.44 24.69
N VAL A 65 6.46 -12.64 23.94
CA VAL A 65 6.45 -12.81 22.49
C VAL A 65 5.55 -13.97 22.02
N ASN A 66 5.46 -15.07 22.77
CA ASN A 66 4.60 -16.20 22.40
C ASN A 66 3.12 -15.87 22.59
N SER A 67 2.78 -15.05 23.61
CA SER A 67 1.41 -14.53 23.76
C SER A 67 1.03 -13.69 22.54
N ARG A 68 1.92 -12.80 22.06
CA ARG A 68 1.62 -11.98 20.88
C ARG A 68 1.39 -12.82 19.63
N LYS A 69 2.24 -13.85 19.41
CA LYS A 69 2.07 -14.84 18.33
C LYS A 69 0.75 -15.60 18.46
N GLY A 70 0.39 -16.03 19.68
CA GLY A 70 -0.88 -16.70 19.96
C GLY A 70 -2.09 -15.80 19.73
N GLY A 71 -2.02 -14.54 20.16
CA GLY A 71 -3.08 -13.54 19.94
C GLY A 71 -3.38 -13.33 18.47
N LEU A 72 -2.35 -13.12 17.65
CA LEU A 72 -2.48 -12.97 16.19
C LEU A 72 -3.14 -14.19 15.54
N ILE A 73 -2.65 -15.40 15.84
CA ILE A 73 -3.24 -16.65 15.33
C ILE A 73 -4.70 -16.81 15.78
N GLY A 74 -5.01 -16.43 17.03
CA GLY A 74 -6.38 -16.45 17.56
C GLY A 74 -7.29 -15.48 16.80
N LEU A 75 -6.87 -14.23 16.57
CA LEU A 75 -7.63 -13.23 15.82
C LEU A 75 -7.88 -13.69 14.37
N ALA A 76 -6.90 -14.32 13.72
CA ALA A 76 -7.08 -14.92 12.39
C ALA A 76 -8.15 -16.04 12.41
N ALA A 77 -8.13 -16.90 13.42
CA ALA A 77 -9.15 -17.93 13.57
C ALA A 77 -10.55 -17.33 13.82
N MET A 78 -10.64 -16.24 14.59
CA MET A 78 -11.89 -15.52 14.79
C MET A 78 -12.44 -14.96 13.48
N SER A 79 -11.62 -14.29 12.66
CA SER A 79 -12.09 -13.73 11.38
C SER A 79 -12.56 -14.83 10.41
N VAL A 80 -11.86 -15.96 10.37
CA VAL A 80 -12.27 -17.13 9.57
C VAL A 80 -13.59 -17.71 10.08
N ALA A 81 -13.76 -17.83 11.40
CA ALA A 81 -14.98 -18.34 12.01
C ALA A 81 -16.18 -17.43 11.72
N LEU A 82 -16.00 -16.12 11.90
CA LEU A 82 -17.04 -15.10 11.73
C LEU A 82 -17.55 -15.04 10.29
N GLY A 83 -16.70 -15.32 9.30
CA GLY A 83 -17.09 -15.25 7.89
C GLY A 83 -17.57 -13.83 7.55
N LYS A 84 -18.74 -13.70 6.90
CA LYS A 84 -19.28 -12.39 6.49
C LYS A 84 -19.49 -11.41 7.66
N ASP A 85 -19.73 -11.93 8.87
CA ASP A 85 -19.94 -11.11 10.07
C ASP A 85 -18.62 -10.49 10.58
N THR A 86 -17.47 -10.85 10.01
CA THR A 86 -16.18 -10.18 10.29
C THR A 86 -16.29 -8.67 10.09
N SER A 87 -17.11 -8.24 9.12
CA SER A 87 -17.42 -6.83 8.86
C SER A 87 -17.91 -6.06 10.11
N LEU A 88 -18.57 -6.72 11.06
CA LEU A 88 -19.08 -6.12 12.30
C LEU A 88 -18.00 -5.88 13.36
N PHE A 89 -16.82 -6.47 13.18
CA PHE A 89 -15.73 -6.50 14.15
C PHE A 89 -14.38 -6.07 13.56
N VAL A 90 -14.37 -5.46 12.37
CA VAL A 90 -13.12 -5.12 11.65
C VAL A 90 -12.23 -4.20 12.48
N ASP A 91 -12.80 -3.22 13.17
CA ASP A 91 -12.04 -2.29 14.03
C ASP A 91 -11.27 -3.05 15.13
N ASP A 92 -11.99 -3.87 15.89
CA ASP A 92 -11.44 -4.70 16.97
C ASP A 92 -10.41 -5.75 16.48
N LEU A 93 -10.50 -6.15 15.21
CA LEU A 93 -9.59 -7.13 14.58
C LEU A 93 -8.34 -6.48 13.99
N VAL A 94 -8.48 -5.35 13.30
CA VAL A 94 -7.40 -4.73 12.53
C VAL A 94 -6.44 -3.97 13.45
N GLN A 95 -6.95 -3.18 14.40
CA GLN A 95 -6.11 -2.33 15.26
C GLN A 95 -5.03 -3.11 16.04
N PRO A 96 -5.34 -4.25 16.68
CA PRO A 96 -4.31 -5.07 17.35
C PRO A 96 -3.23 -5.56 16.38
N VAL A 97 -3.62 -5.94 15.16
CA VAL A 97 -2.68 -6.47 14.16
C VAL A 97 -1.75 -5.37 13.65
N LEU A 98 -2.27 -4.17 13.42
CA LEU A 98 -1.47 -3.00 13.04
C LEU A 98 -0.39 -2.68 14.09
N SER A 99 -0.71 -2.81 15.38
CA SER A 99 0.25 -2.59 16.46
C SER A 99 1.44 -3.57 16.41
N CYS A 100 1.21 -4.80 15.93
CA CYS A 100 2.21 -5.85 15.81
C CYS A 100 3.15 -5.68 14.60
N PHE A 101 2.86 -4.79 13.65
CA PHE A 101 3.74 -4.54 12.51
C PHE A 101 5.05 -3.84 12.86
N ASN A 102 5.11 -3.20 14.04
CA ASN A 102 6.34 -2.58 14.55
C ASN A 102 7.02 -3.43 15.63
N ASP A 103 6.65 -4.71 15.76
CA ASP A 103 7.22 -5.59 16.79
C ASP A 103 8.71 -5.84 16.56
N GLN A 104 9.47 -5.97 17.66
CA GLN A 104 10.89 -6.27 17.60
C GLN A 104 11.17 -7.70 17.10
N ASP A 105 10.27 -8.65 17.37
CA ASP A 105 10.39 -10.03 16.90
C ASP A 105 9.83 -10.17 15.49
N THR A 106 10.71 -10.55 14.55
CA THR A 106 10.37 -10.75 13.13
C THR A 106 9.19 -11.71 12.91
N ARG A 107 9.07 -12.76 13.74
CA ARG A 107 7.97 -13.73 13.58
C ARG A 107 6.63 -13.14 14.03
N VAL A 108 6.62 -12.20 14.97
CA VAL A 108 5.39 -11.46 15.32
C VAL A 108 4.96 -10.60 14.13
N ARG A 109 5.88 -9.85 13.52
CA ARG A 109 5.56 -9.05 12.31
C ARG A 109 5.07 -9.92 11.16
N TYR A 110 5.72 -11.07 10.92
CA TYR A 110 5.28 -12.04 9.91
C TYR A 110 3.87 -12.58 10.19
N TYR A 111 3.58 -13.00 11.43
CA TYR A 111 2.22 -13.46 11.79
C TYR A 111 1.19 -12.34 11.72
N ALA A 112 1.58 -11.08 11.92
CA ALA A 112 0.69 -9.94 11.72
C ALA A 112 0.30 -9.82 10.24
N CYS A 113 1.23 -10.02 9.31
CA CYS A 113 0.94 -10.05 7.87
C CYS A 113 -0.05 -11.19 7.53
N GLU A 114 0.21 -12.41 8.02
CA GLU A 114 -0.69 -13.55 7.79
C GLU A 114 -2.09 -13.33 8.38
N THR A 115 -2.16 -12.72 9.57
CA THR A 115 -3.42 -12.42 10.26
C THR A 115 -4.20 -11.35 9.49
N LEU A 116 -3.54 -10.25 9.09
CA LEU A 116 -4.20 -9.20 8.33
C LEU A 116 -4.67 -9.72 6.96
N TYR A 117 -3.89 -10.56 6.28
CA TYR A 117 -4.30 -11.21 5.04
C TYR A 117 -5.62 -11.98 5.23
N ASN A 118 -5.74 -12.79 6.28
CA ASN A 118 -6.95 -13.56 6.55
C ASN A 118 -8.15 -12.67 6.91
N ILE A 119 -7.94 -11.59 7.66
CA ILE A 119 -8.99 -10.61 7.98
C ILE A 119 -9.48 -9.94 6.69
N ILE A 120 -8.57 -9.38 5.89
CA ILE A 120 -8.88 -8.68 4.63
C ILE A 120 -9.56 -9.62 3.63
N LYS A 121 -9.09 -10.86 3.52
CA LYS A 121 -9.66 -11.89 2.63
C LYS A 121 -11.14 -12.12 2.93
N VAL A 122 -11.53 -12.10 4.20
CA VAL A 122 -12.91 -12.36 4.63
C VAL A 122 -13.75 -11.07 4.65
N ALA A 123 -13.21 -9.98 5.17
CA ALA A 123 -13.91 -8.70 5.34
C ALA A 123 -14.07 -7.90 4.03
N ARG A 124 -13.22 -8.16 3.03
CA ARG A 124 -13.22 -7.51 1.69
C ARG A 124 -13.28 -5.98 1.84
N GLY A 125 -14.16 -5.30 1.11
CA GLY A 125 -14.30 -3.84 1.12
C GLY A 125 -14.58 -3.22 2.49
N SER A 126 -15.00 -4.01 3.50
CA SER A 126 -15.22 -3.52 4.87
C SER A 126 -13.94 -3.04 5.56
N VAL A 127 -12.75 -3.37 5.03
CA VAL A 127 -11.46 -2.91 5.57
C VAL A 127 -11.03 -1.55 5.03
N LEU A 128 -11.69 -1.02 4.01
CA LEU A 128 -11.30 0.25 3.37
C LEU A 128 -11.31 1.47 4.31
N PRO A 129 -12.16 1.56 5.36
CA PRO A 129 -12.03 2.63 6.35
C PRO A 129 -10.66 2.66 7.07
N PHE A 130 -9.94 1.54 7.13
CA PHE A 130 -8.60 1.40 7.72
C PHE A 130 -7.50 1.43 6.65
N PHE A 131 -7.85 1.73 5.40
CA PHE A 131 -6.89 1.75 4.30
C PHE A 131 -5.70 2.68 4.57
N PRO A 132 -5.86 3.92 5.10
CA PRO A 132 -4.73 4.79 5.42
C PRO A 132 -3.68 4.12 6.31
N GLU A 133 -4.09 3.50 7.41
CA GLU A 133 -3.21 2.87 8.37
C GLU A 133 -2.60 1.57 7.84
N ILE A 134 -3.39 0.79 7.10
CA ILE A 134 -2.89 -0.44 6.45
C ILE A 134 -1.86 -0.09 5.39
N PHE A 135 -2.13 0.87 4.51
CA PHE A 135 -1.21 1.33 3.48
C PHE A 135 0.10 1.84 4.07
N ASP A 136 0.00 2.68 5.10
CA ASP A 136 1.16 3.21 5.83
C ASP A 136 2.02 2.09 6.45
N ALA A 137 1.38 1.08 7.05
CA ALA A 137 2.09 -0.07 7.58
C ALA A 137 2.76 -0.92 6.48
N LEU A 138 2.06 -1.22 5.39
CA LEU A 138 2.61 -2.00 4.27
C LEU A 138 3.76 -1.25 3.58
N SER A 139 3.68 0.07 3.48
CA SER A 139 4.74 0.93 2.96
C SER A 139 6.04 0.82 3.76
N ARG A 140 5.95 0.63 5.10
CA ARG A 140 7.10 0.35 5.95
C ARG A 140 7.58 -1.09 5.80
N LEU A 141 6.65 -2.05 5.81
CA LEU A 141 6.98 -3.49 5.76
C LEU A 141 7.60 -3.91 4.44
N SER A 142 7.34 -3.20 3.34
CA SER A 142 8.02 -3.45 2.06
C SER A 142 9.55 -3.28 2.19
N ALA A 143 10.00 -2.47 3.14
CA ALA A 143 11.41 -2.24 3.48
C ALA A 143 11.87 -3.01 4.73
N ASP A 144 11.10 -4.00 5.20
CA ASP A 144 11.49 -4.79 6.39
C ASP A 144 12.81 -5.53 6.15
N PRO A 145 13.72 -5.59 7.15
CA PRO A 145 14.97 -6.34 7.01
C PRO A 145 14.77 -7.85 6.82
N ASP A 146 13.65 -8.42 7.27
CA ASP A 146 13.35 -9.84 7.13
C ASP A 146 12.60 -10.13 5.82
N GLN A 147 13.16 -11.04 5.02
CA GLN A 147 12.57 -11.39 3.73
C GLN A 147 11.20 -12.05 3.85
N ASN A 148 10.94 -12.83 4.90
CA ASN A 148 9.64 -13.47 5.08
C ASN A 148 8.57 -12.42 5.43
N VAL A 149 8.92 -11.41 6.22
CA VAL A 149 8.02 -10.29 6.52
C VAL A 149 7.68 -9.52 5.25
N LYS A 150 8.67 -9.21 4.40
CA LYS A 150 8.45 -8.60 3.08
C LYS A 150 7.51 -9.44 2.22
N ASN A 151 7.79 -10.75 2.07
CA ASN A 151 6.94 -11.66 1.30
C ASN A 151 5.50 -11.72 1.84
N GLY A 152 5.34 -11.76 3.17
CA GLY A 152 4.03 -11.72 3.82
C GLY A 152 3.29 -10.41 3.55
N SER A 153 3.98 -9.27 3.64
CA SER A 153 3.41 -7.95 3.35
C SER A 153 2.98 -7.80 1.89
N GLU A 154 3.72 -8.41 0.95
CA GLU A 154 3.38 -8.38 -0.48
C GLU A 154 2.07 -9.13 -0.78
N LEU A 155 1.79 -10.23 -0.07
CA LEU A 155 0.51 -10.94 -0.22
C LEU A 155 -0.66 -10.09 0.27
N VAL A 156 -0.47 -9.34 1.35
CA VAL A 156 -1.48 -8.41 1.87
C VAL A 156 -1.68 -7.24 0.91
N ASP A 157 -0.58 -6.65 0.43
CA ASP A 157 -0.56 -5.55 -0.54
C ASP A 157 -1.31 -5.90 -1.82
N ARG A 158 -1.03 -7.07 -2.41
CA ARG A 158 -1.73 -7.56 -3.61
C ARG A 158 -3.23 -7.71 -3.37
N LEU A 159 -3.62 -8.36 -2.27
CA LEU A 159 -5.02 -8.53 -1.93
C LEU A 159 -5.74 -7.20 -1.69
N LEU A 160 -5.05 -6.23 -1.08
CA LEU A 160 -5.61 -4.90 -0.84
C LEU A 160 -5.82 -4.14 -2.16
N LYS A 161 -4.88 -4.24 -3.11
CA LYS A 161 -5.03 -3.70 -4.46
C LYS A 161 -6.23 -4.29 -5.18
N ASP A 162 -6.41 -5.61 -5.11
CA ASP A 162 -7.58 -6.29 -5.69
C ASP A 162 -8.89 -5.74 -5.10
N ILE A 163 -8.95 -5.56 -3.77
CA ILE A 163 -10.15 -5.01 -3.10
C ILE A 163 -10.39 -3.55 -3.50
N VAL A 164 -9.34 -2.74 -3.63
CA VAL A 164 -9.46 -1.35 -4.10
C VAL A 164 -9.96 -1.30 -5.54
N ALA A 165 -9.41 -2.13 -6.43
CA ALA A 165 -9.81 -2.20 -7.83
C ALA A 165 -11.25 -2.67 -8.03
N GLU A 166 -11.75 -3.55 -7.16
CA GLU A 166 -13.15 -4.04 -7.18
C GLU A 166 -14.14 -3.10 -6.47
N SER A 167 -13.66 -2.07 -5.75
CA SER A 167 -14.51 -1.24 -4.90
C SER A 167 -14.88 0.09 -5.54
N SER A 168 -16.18 0.33 -5.72
CA SER A 168 -16.70 1.64 -6.13
C SER A 168 -16.70 2.70 -5.04
N SER A 169 -16.36 2.34 -3.80
CA SER A 169 -16.35 3.24 -2.63
C SER A 169 -14.96 3.70 -2.20
N PHE A 170 -13.91 3.35 -2.95
CA PHE A 170 -12.56 3.79 -2.62
C PHE A 170 -12.42 5.31 -2.78
N ASP A 171 -12.10 6.00 -1.68
CA ASP A 171 -11.88 7.45 -1.66
C ASP A 171 -10.48 7.78 -2.13
N LEU A 172 -10.31 7.82 -3.46
CA LEU A 172 -9.05 8.20 -4.09
C LEU A 172 -8.57 9.59 -3.65
N PRO A 173 -9.39 10.66 -3.64
CA PRO A 173 -8.97 11.97 -3.13
C PRO A 173 -8.37 11.92 -1.72
N ALA A 174 -8.95 11.14 -0.80
CA ALA A 174 -8.40 10.98 0.55
C ALA A 174 -7.07 10.21 0.58
N PHE A 175 -6.79 9.38 -0.43
CA PHE A 175 -5.53 8.64 -0.54
C PHE A 175 -4.37 9.50 -1.07
N ILE A 176 -4.62 10.42 -2.00
CA ILE A 176 -3.55 11.19 -2.68
C ILE A 176 -2.57 11.88 -1.71
N PRO A 177 -2.99 12.48 -0.57
CA PRO A 177 -2.05 13.04 0.39
C PRO A 177 -1.02 12.03 0.93
N LEU A 178 -1.43 10.78 1.19
CA LEU A 178 -0.54 9.71 1.68
C LEU A 178 0.43 9.29 0.57
N LEU A 179 -0.06 9.16 -0.65
CA LEU A 179 0.76 8.84 -1.81
C LEU A 179 1.83 9.91 -2.05
N ARG A 180 1.44 11.19 -1.99
CA ARG A 180 2.32 12.35 -2.14
C ARG A 180 3.37 12.44 -1.04
N GLU A 181 3.04 12.09 0.20
CA GLU A 181 4.05 12.03 1.27
C GLU A 181 5.08 10.92 0.98
N ARG A 182 4.61 9.74 0.55
CA ARG A 182 5.45 8.55 0.44
C ARG A 182 6.28 8.46 -0.83
N ILE A 183 5.87 9.13 -1.89
CA ILE A 183 6.65 9.19 -3.15
C ILE A 183 8.02 9.87 -2.94
N CYS A 184 8.16 10.71 -1.91
CA CYS A 184 9.42 11.35 -1.52
C CYS A 184 10.39 10.42 -0.77
N SER A 185 10.02 9.15 -0.51
CA SER A 185 10.89 8.20 0.18
C SER A 185 12.22 7.99 -0.55
N LYS A 186 13.29 7.82 0.21
CA LYS A 186 14.62 7.46 -0.30
C LYS A 186 14.88 5.96 -0.30
N ASN A 187 14.02 5.18 0.36
CA ASN A 187 14.19 3.73 0.43
C ASN A 187 13.76 3.07 -0.89
N PRO A 188 14.63 2.28 -1.55
CA PRO A 188 14.32 1.66 -2.83
C PRO A 188 13.07 0.75 -2.80
N PHE A 189 12.88 -0.03 -1.74
CA PHE A 189 11.71 -0.91 -1.60
C PHE A 189 10.42 -0.11 -1.43
N THR A 190 10.47 0.99 -0.66
CA THR A 190 9.32 1.91 -0.56
C THR A 190 9.01 2.55 -1.91
N ARG A 191 10.02 2.94 -2.70
CA ARG A 191 9.80 3.48 -4.06
C ARG A 191 9.12 2.45 -4.96
N GLN A 192 9.58 1.20 -4.99
CA GLN A 192 8.93 0.12 -5.73
C GLN A 192 7.48 -0.08 -5.31
N PHE A 193 7.22 -0.10 -4.00
CA PHE A 193 5.88 -0.18 -3.45
C PHE A 193 4.98 0.96 -3.95
N ILE A 194 5.47 2.21 -3.92
CA ILE A 194 4.70 3.37 -4.38
C ILE A 194 4.44 3.34 -5.88
N ILE A 195 5.45 3.05 -6.71
CA ILE A 195 5.25 2.90 -8.17
C ILE A 195 4.22 1.83 -8.46
N SER A 196 4.27 0.70 -7.74
CA SER A 196 3.30 -0.38 -7.91
C SER A 196 1.87 0.06 -7.57
N TRP A 197 1.66 0.86 -6.52
CA TRP A 197 0.34 1.43 -6.22
C TRP A 197 -0.14 2.42 -7.27
N VAL A 198 0.74 3.30 -7.77
CA VAL A 198 0.39 4.23 -8.85
C VAL A 198 -0.04 3.47 -10.10
N SER A 199 0.73 2.46 -10.52
CA SER A 199 0.41 1.59 -11.66
C SER A 199 -0.92 0.86 -11.47
N SER A 200 -1.13 0.23 -10.30
CA SER A 200 -2.38 -0.47 -10.02
C SER A 200 -3.59 0.45 -10.08
N LEU A 201 -3.52 1.66 -9.51
CA LEU A 201 -4.63 2.61 -9.56
C LEU A 201 -4.89 3.14 -10.97
N ASP A 202 -3.85 3.45 -11.75
CA ASP A 202 -4.00 3.94 -13.13
C ASP A 202 -4.65 2.89 -14.05
N SER A 203 -4.44 1.59 -13.77
CA SER A 203 -5.08 0.50 -14.52
C SER A 203 -6.56 0.25 -14.21
N VAL A 204 -7.13 0.90 -13.19
CA VAL A 204 -8.55 0.73 -12.83
C VAL A 204 -9.42 1.67 -13.66
N ALA A 205 -10.34 1.12 -14.46
CA ALA A 205 -11.10 1.89 -15.45
C ALA A 205 -11.93 3.05 -14.87
N ASP A 206 -12.46 2.90 -13.65
CA ASP A 206 -13.28 3.91 -12.98
C ASP A 206 -12.44 4.93 -12.18
N ILE A 207 -11.12 4.73 -12.10
CA ILE A 207 -10.19 5.61 -11.42
C ILE A 207 -9.50 6.52 -12.44
N ASN A 208 -9.51 7.83 -12.18
CA ASN A 208 -8.84 8.81 -13.02
C ASN A 208 -7.62 9.41 -12.30
N MET A 209 -6.48 8.71 -12.36
CA MET A 209 -5.22 9.16 -11.76
C MET A 209 -4.65 10.42 -12.42
N ILE A 210 -4.98 10.69 -13.69
CA ILE A 210 -4.48 11.85 -14.44
C ILE A 210 -4.84 13.18 -13.76
N VAL A 211 -6.00 13.27 -13.09
CA VAL A 211 -6.43 14.48 -12.37
C VAL A 211 -5.50 14.79 -11.20
N PHE A 212 -4.91 13.77 -10.58
CA PHE A 212 -4.00 13.89 -9.44
C PHE A 212 -2.52 13.84 -9.85
N LEU A 213 -2.23 13.56 -11.12
CA LEU A 213 -0.88 13.50 -11.65
C LEU A 213 -0.06 14.78 -11.36
N PRO A 214 -0.59 16.02 -11.43
CA PRO A 214 0.18 17.21 -11.06
C PRO A 214 0.77 17.17 -9.65
N GLU A 215 0.12 16.47 -8.71
CA GLU A 215 0.58 16.37 -7.31
C GLU A 215 1.69 15.34 -7.11
N ILE A 216 1.83 14.36 -8.00
CA ILE A 216 2.79 13.25 -7.87
C ILE A 216 3.85 13.21 -8.97
N LEU A 217 3.68 13.97 -10.05
CA LEU A 217 4.55 13.92 -11.23
C LEU A 217 6.01 14.20 -10.88
N ASP A 218 6.26 15.23 -10.06
CA ASP A 218 7.63 15.56 -9.63
C ASP A 218 8.30 14.39 -8.91
N GLY A 219 7.57 13.75 -7.98
CA GLY A 219 8.04 12.56 -7.26
C GLY A 219 8.33 11.38 -8.20
N LEU A 220 7.50 11.16 -9.22
CA LEU A 220 7.74 10.11 -10.22
C LEU A 220 9.01 10.40 -11.02
N PHE A 221 9.26 11.63 -11.44
CA PHE A 221 10.50 11.99 -12.13
C PHE A 221 11.75 11.87 -11.24
N VAL A 222 11.62 12.16 -9.93
CA VAL A 222 12.69 11.89 -8.96
C VAL A 222 12.99 10.39 -8.85
N ILE A 223 11.96 9.55 -8.85
CA ILE A 223 12.09 8.08 -8.85
C ILE A 223 12.64 7.55 -10.18
N LEU A 224 12.34 8.19 -11.31
CA LEU A 224 12.90 7.83 -12.62
C LEU A 224 14.44 7.96 -12.65
N GLY A 225 14.99 8.85 -11.82
CA GLY A 225 16.44 9.00 -11.59
C GLY A 225 17.02 8.05 -10.53
N ASP A 226 16.29 7.02 -10.10
CA ASP A 226 16.77 6.10 -9.06
C ASP A 226 18.05 5.36 -9.48
N PRO A 227 19.03 5.13 -8.58
CA PRO A 227 20.24 4.39 -8.91
C PRO A 227 20.00 2.94 -9.36
N LEU A 228 18.91 2.30 -8.91
CA LEU A 228 18.57 0.93 -9.27
C LEU A 228 17.82 0.87 -10.61
N ALA A 229 18.38 0.13 -11.58
CA ALA A 229 17.81 0.01 -12.92
C ALA A 229 16.40 -0.58 -12.95
N GLU A 230 16.09 -1.51 -12.05
CA GLU A 230 14.76 -2.10 -11.92
C GLU A 230 13.70 -1.06 -11.55
N ILE A 231 14.03 -0.14 -10.64
CA ILE A 231 13.13 0.93 -10.20
C ILE A 231 12.90 1.93 -11.32
N ARG A 232 13.97 2.32 -12.02
CA ARG A 232 13.87 3.20 -13.20
C ARG A 232 12.94 2.60 -14.24
N LYS A 233 13.11 1.31 -14.58
CA LYS A 233 12.28 0.62 -15.58
C LYS A 233 10.81 0.56 -15.16
N MET A 234 10.53 0.29 -13.88
CA MET A 234 9.16 0.32 -13.35
C MET A 234 8.54 1.71 -13.49
N CYS A 235 9.27 2.75 -13.07
CA CYS A 235 8.79 4.13 -13.13
C CYS A 235 8.62 4.63 -14.56
N GLU A 236 9.54 4.28 -15.46
CA GLU A 236 9.48 4.60 -16.89
C GLU A 236 8.22 4.00 -17.53
N SER A 237 7.89 2.74 -17.20
CA SER A 237 6.66 2.09 -17.68
C SER A 237 5.41 2.88 -17.28
N VAL A 238 5.32 3.27 -16.01
CA VAL A 238 4.18 4.03 -15.47
C VAL A 238 4.07 5.41 -16.12
N LEU A 239 5.19 6.13 -16.26
CA LEU A 239 5.20 7.42 -16.96
C LEU A 239 4.82 7.27 -18.44
N GLY A 240 5.26 6.20 -19.10
CA GLY A 240 4.88 5.90 -20.48
C GLY A 240 3.38 5.64 -20.63
N GLU A 241 2.76 4.95 -19.67
CA GLU A 241 1.31 4.71 -19.62
C GLU A 241 0.53 6.02 -19.41
N PHE A 242 0.94 6.85 -18.46
CA PHE A 242 0.33 8.17 -18.27
C PHE A 242 0.40 9.04 -19.52
N LEU A 243 1.57 9.11 -20.17
CA LEU A 243 1.73 9.91 -21.38
C LEU A 243 0.84 9.38 -22.52
N ARG A 244 0.73 8.06 -22.68
CA ARG A 244 -0.16 7.43 -23.66
C ARG A 244 -1.62 7.82 -23.39
N SER A 245 -2.08 7.69 -22.15
CA SER A 245 -3.44 8.05 -21.75
C SER A 245 -3.73 9.55 -21.95
N ILE A 246 -2.76 10.42 -21.69
CA ILE A 246 -2.84 11.87 -21.97
C ILE A 246 -2.98 12.15 -23.47
N ILE A 247 -2.20 11.46 -24.32
CA ILE A 247 -2.27 11.61 -25.77
C ILE A 247 -3.64 11.16 -26.30
N GLU A 248 -4.17 10.05 -25.78
CA GLU A 248 -5.48 9.53 -26.17
C GLU A 248 -6.62 10.45 -25.72
N ASN A 249 -6.54 11.04 -24.52
CA ASN A 249 -7.61 11.83 -23.92
C ASN A 249 -7.12 13.18 -23.32
N PRO A 250 -6.68 14.15 -24.15
CA PRO A 250 -6.04 15.38 -23.66
C PRO A 250 -7.00 16.37 -22.99
N LYS A 251 -8.32 16.22 -23.18
CA LYS A 251 -9.33 17.23 -22.81
C LYS A 251 -9.42 17.54 -21.30
N ARG A 252 -9.00 16.60 -20.44
CA ARG A 252 -9.11 16.71 -18.98
C ARG A 252 -7.75 16.89 -18.29
N VAL A 253 -6.70 17.12 -19.07
CA VAL A 253 -5.32 17.18 -18.59
C VAL A 253 -4.98 18.62 -18.20
N ASN A 254 -4.47 18.81 -16.98
CA ASN A 254 -3.96 20.09 -16.53
C ASN A 254 -2.49 20.26 -16.92
N PHE A 255 -2.26 20.65 -18.18
CA PHE A 255 -0.91 20.87 -18.71
C PHE A 255 -0.15 21.98 -17.95
N ASN A 256 -0.85 23.02 -17.51
CA ASN A 256 -0.27 24.20 -16.87
C ASN A 256 0.40 23.90 -15.53
N ASP A 257 -0.20 23.01 -14.74
CA ASP A 257 0.36 22.65 -13.43
C ASP A 257 1.56 21.69 -13.55
N MET A 258 1.70 21.01 -14.69
CA MET A 258 2.75 20.03 -14.93
C MET A 258 3.93 20.56 -15.76
N VAL A 259 3.73 21.57 -16.61
CA VAL A 259 4.77 22.05 -17.54
C VAL A 259 6.03 22.58 -16.84
N ASN A 260 5.87 23.23 -15.68
CA ASN A 260 7.01 23.72 -14.89
C ASN A 260 7.82 22.56 -14.30
N ILE A 261 7.13 21.52 -13.82
CA ILE A 261 7.77 20.29 -13.32
C ILE A 261 8.61 19.67 -14.44
N LEU A 262 8.02 19.49 -15.63
CA LEU A 262 8.73 18.93 -16.79
C LEU A 262 9.92 19.79 -17.23
N THR A 263 9.78 21.12 -17.18
CA THR A 263 10.86 22.06 -17.51
C THR A 263 12.05 21.92 -16.56
N ILE A 264 11.79 21.70 -15.27
CA ILE A 264 12.84 21.43 -14.28
C ILE A 264 13.56 20.11 -14.60
N HIS A 265 12.81 19.02 -14.82
CA HIS A 265 13.40 17.69 -15.07
C HIS A 265 14.07 17.57 -16.44
N ALA A 266 13.68 18.36 -17.43
CA ALA A 266 14.36 18.46 -18.72
C ALA A 266 15.80 19.03 -18.61
N ASN A 267 16.13 19.69 -17.50
CA ASN A 267 17.49 20.14 -17.19
C ASN A 267 18.27 19.16 -16.30
N SER A 268 17.73 17.95 -16.04
CA SER A 268 18.41 16.92 -15.28
C SER A 268 19.73 16.49 -15.94
N THR A 269 20.71 16.13 -15.12
CA THR A 269 21.97 15.51 -15.59
C THR A 269 21.80 14.03 -15.91
N GLU A 270 20.73 13.40 -15.40
CA GLU A 270 20.39 12.01 -15.68
C GLU A 270 19.69 11.90 -17.03
N GLU A 271 20.34 11.25 -18.00
CA GLU A 271 19.89 11.20 -19.39
C GLU A 271 18.46 10.66 -19.54
N LEU A 272 18.10 9.59 -18.82
CA LEU A 272 16.75 9.03 -18.87
C LEU A 272 15.67 10.02 -18.39
N VAL A 273 15.95 10.74 -17.30
CA VAL A 273 15.03 11.73 -16.71
C VAL A 273 14.85 12.89 -17.68
N GLN A 274 15.95 13.46 -18.17
CA GLN A 274 15.95 14.54 -19.14
C GLN A 274 15.20 14.15 -20.42
N PHE A 275 15.52 13.01 -21.00
CA PHE A 275 14.91 12.52 -22.23
C PHE A 275 13.40 12.32 -22.08
N THR A 276 12.97 11.71 -20.97
CA THR A 276 11.55 11.49 -20.67
C THR A 276 10.82 12.82 -20.51
N ALA A 277 11.40 13.78 -19.80
CA ALA A 277 10.80 15.11 -19.60
C ALA A 277 10.67 15.88 -20.92
N LEU A 278 11.70 15.86 -21.77
CA LEU A 278 11.66 16.48 -23.11
C LEU A 278 10.59 15.83 -24.01
N THR A 279 10.45 14.51 -23.94
CA THR A 279 9.41 13.78 -24.68
C THR A 279 8.01 14.24 -24.24
N TRP A 280 7.78 14.38 -22.94
CA TRP A 280 6.52 14.90 -22.42
C TRP A 280 6.27 16.35 -22.82
N LEU A 281 7.29 17.23 -22.75
CA LEU A 281 7.18 18.63 -23.18
C LEU A 281 6.79 18.75 -24.65
N LYS A 282 7.38 17.93 -25.54
CA LYS A 282 7.02 17.87 -26.95
C LYS A 282 5.53 17.58 -27.13
N GLU A 283 5.03 16.53 -26.48
CA GLU A 283 3.63 16.14 -26.56
C GLU A 283 2.70 17.18 -25.93
N PHE A 284 3.10 17.82 -24.84
CA PHE A 284 2.34 18.88 -24.19
C PHE A 284 2.19 20.10 -25.11
N VAL A 285 3.27 20.54 -25.78
CA VAL A 285 3.20 21.62 -26.77
C VAL A 285 2.28 21.26 -27.93
N ARG A 286 2.36 20.01 -28.42
CA ARG A 286 1.50 19.50 -29.50
C ARG A 286 0.02 19.48 -29.12
N LEU A 287 -0.31 19.06 -27.89
CA LEU A 287 -1.67 18.84 -27.43
C LEU A 287 -2.32 20.12 -26.89
N ALA A 288 -1.60 20.90 -26.09
CA ALA A 288 -2.11 22.06 -25.39
C ALA A 288 -1.98 23.36 -26.21
N GLY A 289 -1.07 23.39 -27.18
CA GLY A 289 -0.89 24.50 -28.13
C GLY A 289 -0.71 25.86 -27.44
N CYS A 290 -1.54 26.83 -27.83
CA CYS A 290 -1.42 28.21 -27.37
C CYS A 290 -1.58 28.39 -25.85
N SER A 291 -2.19 27.43 -25.15
CA SER A 291 -2.33 27.49 -23.68
C SER A 291 -0.98 27.47 -22.95
N LEU A 292 0.07 26.94 -23.58
CA LEU A 292 1.43 26.89 -23.03
C LEU A 292 2.30 28.10 -23.40
N LEU A 293 1.78 29.08 -24.15
CA LEU A 293 2.53 30.30 -24.49
C LEU A 293 3.07 31.06 -23.25
N PRO A 294 2.36 31.18 -22.12
CA PRO A 294 2.90 31.79 -20.90
C PRO A 294 4.17 31.09 -20.38
N TYR A 295 4.37 29.82 -20.74
CA TYR A 295 5.50 28.99 -20.30
C TYR A 295 6.59 28.85 -21.38
N ALA A 296 6.41 29.46 -22.56
CA ALA A 296 7.30 29.30 -23.71
C ALA A 296 8.77 29.63 -23.39
N SER A 297 9.03 30.66 -22.58
CA SER A 297 10.39 30.99 -22.16
C SER A 297 11.06 29.84 -21.41
N GLY A 298 10.35 29.23 -20.44
CA GLY A 298 10.88 28.11 -19.67
C GLY A 298 11.13 26.87 -20.54
N ILE A 299 10.15 26.55 -21.39
CA ILE A 299 10.24 25.43 -22.34
C ILE A 299 11.45 25.61 -23.27
N LEU A 300 11.63 26.79 -23.86
CA LEU A 300 12.77 27.07 -24.75
C LEU A 300 14.10 26.99 -24.01
N THR A 301 14.19 27.52 -22.78
CA THR A 301 15.39 27.40 -21.96
C THR A 301 15.76 25.95 -21.65
N ALA A 302 14.77 25.07 -21.45
CA ALA A 302 15.02 23.64 -21.24
C ALA A 302 15.36 22.88 -22.54
N VAL A 303 14.74 23.23 -23.67
CA VAL A 303 14.90 22.49 -24.93
C VAL A 303 16.18 22.88 -25.69
N LEU A 304 16.47 24.18 -25.82
CA LEU A 304 17.54 24.67 -26.70
C LEU A 304 18.94 24.09 -26.38
N PRO A 305 19.38 23.96 -25.12
CA PRO A 305 20.69 23.37 -24.81
C PRO A 305 20.82 21.91 -25.26
N ASN A 306 19.69 21.19 -25.33
CA ASN A 306 19.64 19.77 -25.69
C ASN A 306 19.73 19.55 -27.21
N LEU A 307 19.41 20.55 -28.03
CA LEU A 307 19.59 20.51 -29.49
C LEU A 307 21.07 20.51 -29.91
N ALA A 308 21.94 21.06 -29.06
CA ALA A 308 23.37 21.15 -29.33
C ALA A 308 24.14 19.86 -28.94
N GLN A 309 23.52 18.94 -28.21
CA GLN A 309 24.14 17.70 -27.74
C GLN A 309 23.88 16.58 -28.76
N ASP A 310 24.95 16.06 -29.35
CA ASP A 310 24.94 15.25 -30.58
C ASP A 310 24.67 13.75 -30.33
N THR A 311 23.42 13.37 -30.08
CA THR A 311 22.98 11.96 -30.09
C THR A 311 21.75 11.78 -30.97
N GLU A 312 21.81 10.84 -31.93
CA GLU A 312 20.76 10.60 -32.94
C GLU A 312 19.36 10.36 -32.34
N SER A 313 19.29 9.73 -31.17
CA SER A 313 18.04 9.50 -30.44
C SER A 313 17.37 10.78 -29.95
N ARG A 314 18.11 11.88 -29.77
CA ARG A 314 17.58 13.17 -29.30
C ARG A 314 17.00 14.02 -30.42
N ARG A 315 17.49 13.85 -31.66
CA ARG A 315 17.02 14.59 -32.85
C ARG A 315 15.63 14.18 -33.33
N SER A 316 15.13 13.00 -32.95
CA SER A 316 13.78 12.54 -33.34
C SER A 316 12.67 13.07 -32.43
N ILE A 317 13.02 13.54 -31.23
CA ILE A 317 12.10 14.08 -30.24
C ILE A 317 11.97 15.59 -30.36
N LEU A 318 13.09 16.28 -30.52
CA LEU A 318 13.13 17.73 -30.64
C LEU A 318 12.81 18.22 -32.06
#